data_AF-A0A2D9SHC7-F1
#
_entry.id   AF-A0A2D9SHC7-F1
#
_cell.length_a   1.000
_cell.length_b   1.000
_cell.length_c   1.000
_cell.angle_alpha   90.00
_cell.angle_beta   90.00
_cell.angle_gamma   90.00
#
_symmetry.space_group_name_H-M   'P 1'
#
loop_
_entity.id
_entity.type
_entity.pdbx_description
1 polymer ?
#
loop_
_entity_poly.entity_id
_entity_poly.type
_entity_poly.pdbx_seq_one_letter_code
_entity_poly.pdbx_strand_id
1 'polypeptide(L)'
;MRILIKITYALLGIVGIFLLLWFGMPEIRKTFQPVKMMSIVVKLDNQCTVADDTFIVTVPGTDLQFPFKNGIVRLRLRSDRKLQLKSNPKYPAIRYEGMHEEVKKNVVLVADCSSSPRIKGIFKSMNEKFKNK
;
A
#
# COMPACT_ATOMS: atom_id res chain seq x y z
N MET A 1 -5.37 -52.90 11.34
CA MET A 1 -4.03 -52.33 11.03
C MET A 1 -3.92 -51.64 9.67
N ARG A 2 -4.31 -52.26 8.53
CA ARG A 2 -4.14 -51.64 7.19
C ARG A 2 -4.84 -50.29 6.98
N ILE A 3 -5.98 -50.05 7.62
CA ILE A 3 -6.74 -48.79 7.49
C ILE A 3 -6.06 -47.64 8.24
N LEU A 4 -5.54 -47.90 9.46
CA LEU A 4 -4.79 -46.91 10.25
C LEU A 4 -3.53 -46.45 9.51
N ILE A 5 -2.82 -47.36 8.84
CA ILE A 5 -1.63 -47.04 8.04
C ILE A 5 -1.98 -46.12 6.86
N LYS A 6 -3.11 -46.37 6.16
CA LYS A 6 -3.56 -45.50 5.07
C LYS A 6 -3.94 -44.11 5.57
N ILE A 7 -4.56 -44.02 6.74
CA ILE A 7 -4.92 -42.74 7.37
C ILE A 7 -3.66 -41.96 7.77
N THR A 8 -2.64 -42.62 8.33
CA THR A 8 -1.37 -41.96 8.67
C THR A 8 -0.63 -41.43 7.45
N TYR A 9 -0.60 -42.17 6.33
CA TYR A 9 0.00 -41.69 5.08
C TYR A 9 -0.80 -40.52 4.47
N ALA A 10 -2.13 -40.57 4.54
CA ALA A 10 -2.98 -39.47 4.08
C ALA A 10 -2.74 -38.19 4.90
N LEU A 11 -2.64 -38.30 6.23
CA LEU A 11 -2.31 -37.19 7.11
C LEU A 11 -0.90 -36.63 6.84
N LEU A 12 0.10 -37.50 6.66
CA LEU A 12 1.46 -37.10 6.29
C LEU A 12 1.50 -36.35 4.95
N GLY A 13 0.72 -36.79 3.97
CA GLY A 13 0.59 -36.11 2.68
C GLY A 13 -0.02 -34.71 2.82
N ILE A 14 -1.11 -34.57 3.59
CA ILE A 14 -1.76 -33.28 3.85
C ILE A 14 -0.81 -32.32 4.59
N VAL A 15 -0.09 -32.81 5.60
CA VAL A 15 0.90 -32.02 6.34
C VAL A 15 2.06 -31.58 5.44
N GLY A 16 2.54 -32.46 4.56
CA GLY A 16 3.58 -32.14 3.59
C GLY A 16 3.15 -31.04 2.60
N ILE A 17 1.93 -31.12 2.07
CA ILE A 17 1.37 -30.08 1.19
C ILE A 17 1.19 -28.76 1.96
N PHE A 18 0.72 -28.82 3.21
CA PHE A 18 0.57 -27.63 4.05
C PHE A 18 1.92 -26.95 4.31
N LEU A 19 2.96 -27.72 4.62
CA LEU A 19 4.33 -27.21 4.82
C LEU A 19 4.89 -26.57 3.54
N LEU A 20 4.68 -27.21 2.38
CA LEU A 20 5.10 -26.67 1.08
C LEU A 20 4.40 -25.36 0.76
N LEU A 21 3.08 -25.25 1.02
CA LEU A 21 2.35 -24.00 0.83
C LEU A 21 2.80 -22.91 1.83
N TRP A 22 3.06 -23.28 3.09
CA TRP A 22 3.45 -22.36 4.15
C TRP A 22 4.86 -21.77 4.00
N PHE A 23 5.79 -22.55 3.48
CA PHE A 23 7.16 -22.11 3.20
C PHE A 23 7.32 -21.57 1.78
N GLY A 24 6.56 -22.09 0.81
CA GLY A 24 6.68 -21.72 -0.60
C GLY A 24 6.01 -20.40 -0.98
N MET A 25 5.05 -19.90 -0.20
CA MET A 25 4.36 -18.63 -0.50
C MET A 25 4.50 -17.60 0.63
N PRO A 26 5.53 -16.73 0.58
CA PRO A 26 5.71 -15.67 1.58
C PRO A 26 4.58 -14.62 1.58
N GLU A 27 3.81 -14.51 0.49
CA GLU A 27 2.67 -13.60 0.37
C GLU A 27 1.49 -14.00 1.25
N ILE A 28 1.29 -15.30 1.51
CA ILE A 28 0.24 -15.77 2.41
C ILE A 28 0.42 -15.20 3.82
N ARG A 29 1.68 -15.11 4.29
CA ARG A 29 2.00 -14.52 5.60
C ARG A 29 1.68 -13.02 5.68
N LYS A 30 1.73 -12.30 4.56
CA LYS A 30 1.33 -10.88 4.50
C LYS A 30 -0.19 -10.72 4.56
N THR A 31 -0.93 -11.59 3.90
CA THR A 31 -2.41 -11.57 3.89
C THR A 31 -3.01 -11.85 5.27
N PHE A 32 -2.37 -12.69 6.09
CA PHE A 32 -2.81 -12.98 7.46
C PHE A 32 -2.31 -11.99 8.51
N GLN A 33 -1.69 -10.86 8.11
CA GLN A 33 -1.33 -9.84 9.10
C GLN A 33 -2.58 -9.23 9.73
N PRO A 34 -2.70 -9.24 11.07
CA PRO A 34 -3.87 -8.69 11.73
C PRO A 34 -3.99 -7.20 11.43
N VAL A 35 -5.18 -6.78 11.00
CA VAL A 35 -5.49 -5.36 10.77
C VAL A 35 -5.40 -4.62 12.09
N LYS A 36 -4.48 -3.66 12.16
CA LYS A 36 -4.22 -2.90 13.39
C LYS A 36 -4.27 -1.41 13.11
N MET A 37 -4.71 -0.65 14.11
CA MET A 37 -4.61 0.80 14.10
C MET A 37 -3.16 1.21 14.35
N MET A 38 -2.60 1.97 13.42
CA MET A 38 -1.20 2.40 13.46
C MET A 38 -1.06 3.91 13.28
N SER A 39 -0.19 4.51 14.07
CA SER A 39 0.21 5.91 13.93
C SER A 39 1.25 6.01 12.84
N ILE A 40 0.98 6.85 11.85
CA ILE A 40 1.84 7.02 10.68
C ILE A 40 2.24 8.48 10.51
N VAL A 41 3.44 8.67 9.98
CA VAL A 41 3.96 9.97 9.56
C VAL A 41 4.05 9.94 8.04
N VAL A 42 3.29 10.84 7.40
CA VAL A 42 3.31 11.02 5.96
C VAL A 42 4.05 12.32 5.67
N LYS A 43 5.09 12.26 4.85
CA LYS A 43 5.85 13.40 4.38
C LYS A 43 5.50 13.68 2.92
N LEU A 44 5.41 14.94 2.57
CA LEU A 44 5.30 15.38 1.17
C LEU A 44 6.71 15.61 0.61
N ASP A 45 6.99 15.02 -0.54
CA ASP A 45 8.10 15.40 -1.40
C ASP A 45 7.51 16.14 -2.61
N ASN A 46 7.57 17.47 -2.57
CA ASN A 46 6.97 18.32 -3.58
C ASN A 46 8.00 18.68 -4.66
N GLN A 47 7.89 18.03 -5.82
CA GLN A 47 8.72 18.31 -7.00
C GLN A 47 8.01 19.24 -7.99
N CYS A 48 6.85 19.78 -7.61
CA CYS A 48 6.09 20.73 -8.39
C CYS A 48 6.45 22.18 -8.01
N THR A 49 6.18 23.13 -8.90
CA THR A 49 6.39 24.57 -8.66
C THR A 49 5.29 25.23 -7.81
N VAL A 50 4.32 24.45 -7.31
CA VAL A 50 3.19 24.92 -6.51
C VAL A 50 3.47 24.72 -5.02
N ALA A 51 2.77 25.45 -4.16
CA ALA A 51 2.97 25.36 -2.72
C ALA A 51 2.49 24.02 -2.13
N ASP A 52 3.10 23.57 -1.02
CA ASP A 52 2.77 22.30 -0.37
C ASP A 52 1.31 22.21 0.12
N ASP A 53 0.72 23.35 0.48
CA ASP A 53 -0.67 23.44 0.96
C ASP A 53 -1.70 23.16 -0.16
N THR A 54 -1.24 23.12 -1.41
CA THR A 54 -2.03 22.73 -2.57
C THR A 54 -2.26 21.22 -2.64
N PHE A 55 -1.61 20.43 -1.78
CA PHE A 55 -1.81 18.99 -1.69
C PHE A 55 -2.42 18.58 -0.34
N ILE A 56 -3.15 17.47 -0.37
CA ILE A 56 -3.76 16.83 0.79
C ILE A 56 -3.57 15.32 0.71
N VAL A 57 -3.52 14.67 1.87
CA VAL A 57 -3.60 13.21 1.99
C VAL A 57 -5.06 12.81 2.08
N THR A 58 -5.46 11.85 1.24
CA THR A 58 -6.80 11.26 1.25
C THR A 58 -6.71 9.77 1.47
N VAL A 59 -7.79 9.20 2.01
CA VAL A 59 -7.94 7.75 2.18
C VAL A 59 -9.03 7.27 1.20
N PRO A 60 -8.66 6.56 0.11
CA PRO A 60 -9.62 6.11 -0.87
C PRO A 60 -10.76 5.28 -0.26
N GLY A 61 -12.00 5.58 -0.65
CA GLY A 61 -13.20 4.97 -0.10
C GLY A 61 -13.69 5.57 1.23
N THR A 62 -13.11 6.68 1.68
CA THR A 62 -13.62 7.48 2.80
C THR A 62 -13.54 8.98 2.47
N ASP A 63 -14.25 9.80 3.24
CA ASP A 63 -14.22 11.26 3.11
C ASP A 63 -13.10 11.91 3.93
N LEU A 64 -12.14 11.11 4.41
CA LEU A 64 -11.05 11.60 5.23
C LEU A 64 -10.01 12.33 4.37
N GLN A 65 -9.84 13.61 4.67
CA GLN A 65 -8.88 14.50 4.02
C GLN A 65 -8.00 15.17 5.08
N PHE A 66 -6.70 15.14 4.86
CA PHE A 66 -5.72 15.67 5.81
C PHE A 66 -4.76 16.61 5.10
N PRO A 67 -4.82 17.93 5.38
CA PRO A 67 -3.86 18.87 4.83
C PRO A 67 -2.48 18.71 5.45
N PHE A 68 -1.44 18.94 4.66
CA PHE A 68 -0.08 18.99 5.18
C PHE A 68 0.13 20.26 6.02
N LYS A 69 0.85 20.10 7.14
CA LYS A 69 1.36 21.23 7.92
C LYS A 69 2.88 21.13 7.90
N ASN A 70 3.54 22.09 7.25
CA ASN A 70 4.99 22.10 7.05
C ASN A 70 5.49 20.80 6.38
N GLY A 71 4.84 20.36 5.31
CA GLY A 71 5.20 19.15 4.55
C GLY A 71 4.97 17.82 5.27
N ILE A 72 4.38 17.82 6.48
CA ILE A 72 4.17 16.61 7.29
C ILE A 72 2.71 16.50 7.71
N VAL A 73 2.19 15.28 7.74
CA VAL A 73 0.93 14.97 8.41
C VAL A 73 1.08 13.70 9.26
N ARG A 74 0.51 13.73 10.47
CA ARG A 74 0.53 12.60 11.41
C ARG A 74 -0.89 12.09 11.59
N LEU A 75 -1.11 10.83 11.22
CA LEU A 75 -2.43 10.23 11.13
C LEU A 75 -2.46 8.92 11.92
N ARG A 76 -3.64 8.49 12.36
CA ARG A 76 -3.85 7.13 12.88
C ARG A 76 -4.82 6.40 11.96
N LEU A 77 -4.31 5.40 11.25
CA LEU A 77 -5.06 4.68 10.23
C LEU A 77 -4.91 3.17 10.41
N ARG A 78 -5.87 2.43 9.86
CA ARG A 78 -5.77 0.97 9.81
C ARG A 78 -4.71 0.56 8.77
N SER A 79 -3.97 -0.50 9.08
CA SER A 79 -2.90 -1.04 8.24
C SER A 79 -3.35 -1.53 6.86
N ASP A 80 -4.62 -1.88 6.69
CA ASP A 80 -5.21 -2.37 5.43
C ASP A 80 -5.67 -1.25 4.48
N ARG A 81 -5.63 0.00 4.92
CA ARG A 81 -6.03 1.14 4.11
C ARG A 81 -4.90 1.58 3.18
N LYS A 82 -5.29 2.33 2.16
CA LYS A 82 -4.37 2.99 1.23
C LYS A 82 -4.40 4.50 1.47
N LEU A 83 -3.32 5.15 1.10
CA LEU A 83 -3.17 6.60 1.09
C LEU A 83 -3.09 7.07 -0.35
N GLN A 84 -3.60 8.26 -0.61
CA GLN A 84 -3.49 8.89 -1.91
C GLN A 84 -3.22 10.38 -1.74
N LEU A 85 -2.24 10.88 -2.49
CA LEU A 85 -1.99 12.31 -2.59
C LEU A 85 -2.98 12.92 -3.59
N LYS A 86 -3.74 13.94 -3.19
CA LYS A 86 -4.65 14.68 -4.07
C LYS A 86 -4.41 16.18 -3.96
N SER A 87 -4.87 16.94 -4.94
CA SER A 87 -4.93 18.39 -4.81
C SER A 87 -5.99 18.81 -3.78
N ASN A 88 -5.69 19.89 -3.07
CA ASN A 88 -6.55 20.48 -2.06
C ASN A 88 -7.76 21.14 -2.74
N PRO A 89 -9.01 20.79 -2.37
CA PRO A 89 -10.22 21.41 -2.93
C PRO A 89 -10.25 22.94 -2.78
N LYS A 90 -9.51 23.50 -1.82
CA LYS A 90 -9.34 24.95 -1.66
C LYS A 90 -8.77 25.64 -2.91
N TYR A 91 -8.00 24.92 -3.72
CA TYR A 91 -7.34 25.44 -4.92
C TYR A 91 -7.84 24.71 -6.19
N PRO A 92 -9.04 25.04 -6.70
CA PRO A 92 -9.71 24.28 -7.76
C PRO A 92 -8.98 24.30 -9.11
N ALA A 93 -8.09 25.27 -9.33
CA ALA A 93 -7.26 25.36 -10.53
C ALA A 93 -6.19 24.26 -10.58
N ILE A 94 -5.83 23.66 -9.45
CA ILE A 94 -4.80 22.62 -9.35
C ILE A 94 -5.50 21.25 -9.32
N ARG A 95 -5.22 20.44 -10.34
CA ARG A 95 -5.69 19.05 -10.41
C ARG A 95 -4.50 18.12 -10.31
N TYR A 96 -4.43 17.40 -9.20
CA TYR A 96 -3.43 16.37 -8.99
C TYR A 96 -4.08 15.14 -8.37
N GLU A 97 -3.81 13.98 -8.96
CA GLU A 97 -4.22 12.70 -8.41
C GLU A 97 -3.04 11.73 -8.46
N GLY A 98 -2.47 11.48 -7.28
CA GLY A 98 -1.34 10.60 -7.10
C GLY A 98 -1.73 9.12 -7.11
N MET A 99 -0.71 8.26 -7.05
CA MET A 99 -0.88 6.82 -6.91
C MET A 99 -1.37 6.44 -5.51
N HIS A 100 -1.94 5.23 -5.42
CA HIS A 100 -2.31 4.64 -4.15
C HIS A 100 -1.08 4.01 -3.50
N GLU A 101 -0.76 4.47 -2.29
CA GLU A 101 0.36 3.97 -1.49
C GLU A 101 -0.14 3.21 -0.26
N GLU A 102 0.60 2.19 0.15
CA GLU A 102 0.27 1.40 1.34
C GLU A 102 0.57 2.17 2.63
N VAL A 103 -0.24 1.92 3.66
CA VAL A 103 -0.03 2.50 4.99
C VAL A 103 1.19 1.87 5.66
N LYS A 104 2.23 2.69 5.91
CA LYS A 104 3.46 2.31 6.62
C LYS A 104 3.78 3.34 7.71
N LYS A 105 4.64 2.99 8.68
CA LYS A 105 5.01 3.92 9.79
C LYS A 105 5.53 5.27 9.27
N ASN A 106 6.37 5.24 8.24
CA ASN A 106 6.87 6.42 7.54
C ASN A 106 6.54 6.26 6.06
N VAL A 107 5.78 7.20 5.50
CA VAL A 107 5.41 7.24 4.08
C VAL A 107 5.88 8.55 3.51
N VAL A 108 6.44 8.52 2.30
CA VAL A 108 6.75 9.72 1.52
C VAL A 108 5.83 9.69 0.31
N LEU A 109 4.99 10.72 0.16
CA LEU A 109 4.15 10.91 -1.00
C LEU A 109 4.84 11.94 -1.90
N VAL A 110 5.14 11.53 -3.12
CA VAL A 110 5.83 12.38 -4.10
C VAL A 110 4.78 13.07 -4.98
N ALA A 111 4.83 14.39 -5.02
CA ALA A 111 4.15 15.18 -6.04
C ALA A 111 5.12 15.42 -7.20
N ASP A 112 4.98 14.66 -8.28
CA ASP A 112 5.74 14.90 -9.50
C ASP A 112 4.82 15.43 -10.60
N CYS A 113 5.05 16.67 -11.00
CA CYS A 113 4.29 17.35 -12.05
C CYS A 113 4.96 17.28 -13.44
N SER A 114 6.17 16.72 -13.55
CA SER A 114 6.87 16.55 -14.84
C SER A 114 6.34 15.37 -15.64
N SER A 115 5.79 14.36 -14.97
CA SER A 115 5.28 13.14 -15.58
C SER A 115 3.95 12.75 -14.95
N SER A 116 3.01 12.24 -15.77
CA SER A 116 1.69 11.86 -15.26
C SER A 116 1.82 10.71 -14.23
N PRO A 117 1.27 10.85 -13.00
CA PRO A 117 1.30 9.80 -11.98
C PRO A 117 0.69 8.48 -12.46
N ARG A 118 -0.32 8.57 -13.33
CA ARG A 118 -1.03 7.41 -13.90
C ARG A 118 -0.11 6.57 -14.78
N ILE A 119 0.70 7.23 -15.61
CA ILE A 119 1.66 6.59 -16.50
C ILE A 119 2.77 5.93 -15.68
N LYS A 120 3.29 6.61 -14.65
CA LYS A 120 4.24 6.01 -13.70
C LYS A 120 3.71 4.74 -13.04
N GLY A 121 2.42 4.71 -12.68
CA GLY A 121 1.78 3.52 -12.12
C GLY A 121 1.78 2.32 -13.08
N ILE A 122 1.51 2.57 -14.36
CA ILE A 122 1.56 1.53 -15.41
C ILE A 122 2.99 1.00 -15.55
N PHE A 123 3.99 1.88 -15.68
CA PHE A 123 5.39 1.48 -15.79
C PHE A 123 5.90 0.74 -14.54
N LYS A 124 5.53 1.18 -13.34
CA LYS A 124 5.86 0.50 -12.08
C LYS A 124 5.30 -0.93 -12.07
N SER A 125 4.01 -1.08 -12.42
CA SER A 125 3.37 -2.39 -12.50
C SER A 125 4.03 -3.31 -13.53
N MET A 126 4.43 -2.78 -14.69
CA MET A 126 5.19 -3.53 -15.68
C MET A 126 6.55 -3.97 -15.13
N ASN A 127 7.31 -3.05 -14.53
CA ASN A 127 8.63 -3.34 -14.00
C ASN A 127 8.61 -4.39 -12.87
N GLU A 128 7.61 -4.34 -11.99
CA GLU A 128 7.41 -5.36 -10.95
C GLU A 128 7.20 -6.76 -11.53
N LYS A 129 6.54 -6.89 -12.69
CA LYS A 129 6.39 -8.18 -13.39
C LYS A 129 7.72 -8.68 -13.99
N PHE A 130 8.57 -7.79 -14.46
CA PHE A 130 9.87 -8.16 -15.05
C PHE A 130 10.94 -8.44 -14.00
N LYS A 131 10.82 -7.87 -12.80
CA LYS A 131 11.77 -8.08 -11.69
C LYS A 131 11.63 -9.44 -11.00
N ASN A 132 10.49 -10.11 -11.19
CA ASN A 132 10.17 -11.41 -10.61
C ASN A 132 10.39 -12.58 -11.59
N LYS A 133 11.20 -12.38 -12.64
CA LYS A 133 11.61 -13.42 -13.60
C LYS A 133 13.13 -13.50 -13.65
#